data_AF-A0A0X8G586-F1
#
_entry.id   AF-A0A0X8G586-F1
#
_cell.length_a   1.000
_cell.length_b   1.000
_cell.length_c   1.000
_cell.angle_alpha   90.00
_cell.angle_beta   90.00
_cell.angle_gamma   90.00
#
_symmetry.space_group_name_H-M   'P 1'
#
loop_
_entity.id
_entity.type
_entity.pdbx_description
1 polymer ?
#
loop_
_entity_poly.entity_id
_entity_poly.type
_entity_poly.pdbx_seq_one_letter_code
_entity_poly.pdbx_strand_id
1 'polypeptide(L)'
;MYEFETNLKSEINSKKIKNNINKLYIKYNILVTLYNKNMATIELVKYLSRTKKSLKKINLNTLDDFNGIITYYETNGTIKKITSYENGIQVNEFNQKQISKNLSAKVPSIGTTLIPVFIDHWRDIYQNLGGGSTYFYYINSHYEGTTVEYVYVNTGFTSYGTYHGHFDDPHGPPNHPDNHPDEILINPNFENTKAECIYNKLNELSTSFKEAIKKFDGDFPVSHLRLTINNNLGLNTYGETQPPQNYITEIQFNENRFGNLSDLGKAIVFAHEIIHAEIFRKMLSAAQQGDLNLNLYSTQERINYINSLKDNFPGIYDYYVERYKPTWNHEMMASHYRNTIADMLQEFDNNRLSRLTYENLAWVGLGKLENNQSTIAWDNLTIDEKQTIEQLINQYFFNGPSNCN
;
A
#
# COMPACT_ATOMS: atom_id res chain seq x y z
N MET A 1 -17.05 -32.80 26.89
CA MET A 1 -16.85 -31.64 25.99
C MET A 1 -17.97 -31.69 24.97
N TYR A 2 -18.65 -30.58 24.74
CA TYR A 2 -19.78 -30.48 23.83
C TYR A 2 -19.50 -29.39 22.81
N GLU A 3 -19.84 -29.62 21.55
CA GLU A 3 -19.63 -28.65 20.49
C GLU A 3 -20.96 -28.34 19.81
N PHE A 4 -21.26 -27.07 19.64
CA PHE A 4 -22.51 -26.57 19.06
C PHE A 4 -22.21 -25.77 17.80
N GLU A 5 -22.87 -26.09 16.71
CA GLU A 5 -22.74 -25.32 15.46
C GLU A 5 -23.43 -23.96 15.61
N THR A 6 -22.77 -22.90 15.13
CA THR A 6 -23.39 -21.57 15.06
C THR A 6 -23.98 -21.32 13.68
N ASN A 7 -24.86 -20.32 13.57
CA ASN A 7 -25.31 -19.78 12.29
C ASN A 7 -24.26 -18.84 11.64
N LEU A 8 -23.14 -18.56 12.31
CA LEU A 8 -22.07 -17.72 11.78
C LEU A 8 -21.26 -18.55 10.78
N LYS A 9 -21.45 -18.24 9.49
CA LYS A 9 -20.67 -18.78 8.37
C LYS A 9 -20.27 -17.61 7.50
N SER A 10 -19.00 -17.56 7.11
CA SER A 10 -18.49 -16.55 6.19
C SER A 10 -17.67 -17.21 5.08
N GLU A 11 -17.78 -16.64 3.89
CA GLU A 11 -16.94 -16.96 2.74
C GLU A 11 -16.13 -15.70 2.46
N ILE A 12 -14.82 -15.79 2.63
CA ILE A 12 -13.91 -14.71 2.28
C ILE A 12 -13.51 -14.96 0.83
N ASN A 13 -13.94 -14.05 -0.03
CA ASN A 13 -13.56 -14.01 -1.42
C ASN A 13 -12.81 -12.70 -1.65
N SER A 14 -11.51 -12.77 -1.92
CA SER A 14 -10.81 -11.58 -2.41
C SER A 14 -11.32 -11.31 -3.83
N LYS A 15 -12.24 -10.33 -3.97
CA LYS A 15 -12.78 -9.91 -5.29
C LYS A 15 -11.67 -9.53 -6.28
N LYS A 16 -10.47 -9.25 -5.79
CA LYS A 16 -9.28 -8.83 -6.53
C LYS A 16 -8.48 -9.96 -7.20
N ILE A 17 -8.78 -11.24 -6.93
CA ILE A 17 -8.06 -12.37 -7.54
C ILE A 17 -8.98 -13.05 -8.56
N LYS A 18 -8.81 -12.72 -9.84
CA LYS A 18 -9.60 -13.26 -10.98
C LYS A 18 -9.59 -14.79 -11.10
N ASN A 19 -8.73 -15.48 -10.36
CA ASN A 19 -8.67 -16.93 -10.31
C ASN A 19 -9.22 -17.45 -8.98
N ASN A 20 -10.15 -18.42 -9.01
CA ASN A 20 -10.79 -19.10 -7.86
C ASN A 20 -9.82 -19.80 -6.87
N ILE A 21 -8.51 -19.56 -6.95
CA ILE A 21 -7.43 -20.29 -6.28
C ILE A 21 -7.30 -19.93 -4.79
N ASN A 22 -7.80 -18.75 -4.36
CA ASN A 22 -7.58 -18.22 -3.01
C ASN A 22 -8.86 -18.04 -2.15
N LYS A 23 -9.95 -18.77 -2.45
CA LYS A 23 -11.15 -18.71 -1.59
C LYS A 23 -10.89 -19.35 -0.23
N LEU A 24 -11.24 -18.62 0.83
CA LEU A 24 -11.20 -19.12 2.20
C LEU A 24 -12.61 -19.27 2.73
N TYR A 25 -12.89 -20.42 3.32
CA TYR A 25 -14.16 -20.74 3.93
C TYR A 25 -13.99 -20.76 5.44
N ILE A 26 -14.97 -20.20 6.15
CA ILE A 26 -14.99 -20.15 7.60
C ILE A 26 -16.24 -20.82 8.17
N LYS A 27 -16.07 -21.57 9.25
CA LYS A 27 -17.16 -22.09 10.11
C LYS A 27 -16.86 -21.73 11.56
N TYR A 28 -17.87 -21.30 12.32
CA TYR A 28 -17.74 -21.06 13.75
C TYR A 28 -18.60 -22.04 14.54
N ASN A 29 -18.03 -22.60 15.60
CA ASN A 29 -18.72 -23.44 16.58
C ASN A 29 -18.46 -22.93 18.00
N ILE A 30 -19.34 -23.28 18.94
CA ILE A 30 -19.16 -23.02 20.37
C ILE A 30 -18.73 -24.31 21.05
N LEU A 31 -17.61 -24.28 21.75
CA LEU A 31 -17.11 -25.39 22.55
C LEU A 31 -17.44 -25.17 24.02
N VAL A 32 -18.07 -26.15 24.64
CA VAL A 32 -18.41 -26.15 26.08
C VAL A 32 -17.70 -27.29 26.77
N THR A 33 -16.80 -26.95 27.69
CA THR A 33 -16.09 -27.92 28.52
C THR A 33 -16.59 -27.85 29.96
N LEU A 34 -17.27 -28.90 30.41
CA LEU A 34 -17.74 -29.02 31.79
C LEU A 34 -16.59 -29.51 32.69
N TYR A 35 -16.32 -28.79 33.78
CA TYR A 35 -15.38 -29.23 34.82
C TYR A 35 -16.10 -30.01 35.92
N ASN A 36 -17.30 -29.57 36.27
CA ASN A 36 -18.21 -30.22 37.19
C ASN A 36 -19.65 -29.81 36.85
N LYS A 37 -20.64 -30.24 37.64
CA LYS A 37 -22.07 -29.98 37.38
C LYS A 37 -22.43 -28.48 37.28
N ASN A 38 -21.61 -27.59 37.85
CA ASN A 38 -21.92 -26.16 37.98
C ASN A 38 -20.90 -25.24 37.28
N MET A 39 -19.87 -25.80 36.65
CA MET A 39 -18.78 -25.02 36.05
C MET A 39 -18.48 -25.49 34.64
N ALA A 40 -18.56 -24.55 33.70
CA ALA A 40 -18.24 -24.75 32.30
C ALA A 40 -17.34 -23.64 31.79
N THR A 41 -16.38 -23.97 30.92
CA THR A 41 -15.77 -22.99 30.03
C THR A 41 -16.46 -23.01 28.68
N ILE A 42 -16.63 -21.82 28.11
CA ILE A 42 -17.23 -21.61 26.80
C ILE A 42 -16.16 -20.95 25.94
N GLU A 43 -15.89 -21.51 24.78
CA GLU A 43 -14.93 -21.01 23.81
C GLU A 43 -15.59 -20.90 22.43
N LEU A 44 -15.23 -19.88 21.68
CA LEU A 44 -15.59 -19.80 20.26
C LEU A 44 -14.47 -20.47 19.45
N VAL A 45 -14.84 -21.40 18.57
CA VAL A 45 -13.92 -22.17 17.73
C VAL A 45 -14.17 -21.80 16.28
N LYS A 46 -13.14 -21.31 15.59
CA LYS A 46 -13.18 -20.94 14.18
C LYS A 46 -12.39 -21.95 13.36
N TYR A 47 -13.03 -22.54 12.36
CA TYR A 47 -12.42 -23.39 11.35
C TYR A 47 -12.19 -22.57 10.08
N LEU A 48 -10.97 -22.59 9.54
CA LEU A 48 -10.62 -21.94 8.28
C LEU A 48 -10.05 -22.98 7.31
N SER A 49 -10.58 -23.05 6.09
CA SER A 49 -10.09 -23.98 5.05
C SER A 49 -10.20 -23.40 3.64
N ARG A 50 -9.37 -23.90 2.73
CA ARG A 50 -9.43 -23.57 1.29
C ARG A 50 -10.56 -24.28 0.56
N THR A 51 -11.16 -25.33 1.14
CA THR A 51 -12.23 -26.08 0.49
C THR A 51 -13.53 -26.01 1.27
N LYS A 52 -14.63 -25.67 0.61
CA LYS A 52 -15.97 -25.66 1.24
C LYS A 52 -16.39 -27.05 1.71
N LYS A 53 -15.91 -28.10 1.03
CA LYS A 53 -16.24 -29.50 1.30
C LYS A 53 -15.75 -29.93 2.68
N SER A 54 -14.52 -29.57 3.06
CA SER A 54 -13.95 -29.95 4.36
C SER A 54 -14.75 -29.41 5.54
N LEU A 55 -15.36 -28.23 5.41
CA LEU A 55 -16.10 -27.59 6.52
C LEU A 55 -17.52 -28.10 6.73
N LYS A 56 -18.14 -28.77 5.75
CA LYS A 56 -19.56 -29.17 5.86
C LYS A 56 -19.83 -30.17 6.98
N LYS A 57 -18.86 -31.04 7.28
CA LYS A 57 -19.01 -32.13 8.26
C LYS A 57 -18.05 -32.04 9.44
N ILE A 58 -17.28 -30.95 9.52
CA ILE A 58 -16.22 -30.84 10.53
C ILE A 58 -16.75 -30.44 11.90
N ASN A 59 -16.21 -31.11 12.91
CA ASN A 59 -16.24 -30.79 14.33
C ASN A 59 -14.95 -31.35 14.95
N LEU A 60 -14.64 -31.01 16.21
CA LEU A 60 -13.39 -31.41 16.87
C LEU A 60 -13.20 -32.93 16.99
N ASN A 61 -14.26 -33.72 16.88
CA ASN A 61 -14.21 -35.18 16.93
C ASN A 61 -14.12 -35.84 15.54
N THR A 62 -14.31 -35.08 14.45
CA THR A 62 -14.31 -35.58 13.07
C THR A 62 -13.50 -34.66 12.17
N LEU A 63 -12.20 -34.58 12.45
CA LEU A 63 -11.24 -33.77 11.68
C LEU A 63 -10.71 -34.52 10.45
N ASP A 64 -11.20 -35.72 10.14
CA ASP A 64 -10.76 -36.51 8.98
C ASP A 64 -10.77 -35.67 7.69
N ASP A 65 -9.66 -35.74 6.94
CA ASP A 65 -9.43 -34.97 5.70
C ASP A 65 -9.40 -33.43 5.88
N PHE A 66 -9.40 -32.92 7.10
CA PHE A 66 -9.32 -31.48 7.34
C PHE A 66 -7.92 -30.96 7.06
N ASN A 67 -7.86 -30.01 6.13
CA ASN A 67 -6.68 -29.24 5.80
C ASN A 67 -6.99 -27.77 6.07
N GLY A 68 -6.34 -27.19 7.07
CA GLY A 68 -6.64 -25.84 7.52
C GLY A 68 -6.16 -25.52 8.93
N ILE A 69 -6.78 -24.50 9.52
CA ILE A 69 -6.50 -24.08 10.90
C ILE A 69 -7.77 -24.04 11.72
N ILE A 70 -7.60 -24.25 13.02
CA ILE A 70 -8.61 -24.09 14.06
C ILE A 70 -8.10 -23.01 15.03
N THR A 71 -8.86 -21.92 15.16
CA THR A 71 -8.56 -20.85 16.11
C THR A 71 -9.54 -20.94 17.28
N TYR A 72 -8.99 -20.92 18.49
CA TYR A 72 -9.75 -20.94 19.73
C TYR A 72 -9.72 -19.55 20.34
N TYR A 73 -10.89 -19.02 20.66
CA TYR A 73 -11.08 -17.70 21.24
C TYR A 73 -11.62 -17.80 22.66
N GLU A 74 -11.13 -16.91 23.52
CA GLU A 74 -11.80 -16.60 24.77
C GLU A 74 -13.10 -15.83 24.52
N THR A 75 -13.98 -15.77 25.52
CA THR A 75 -15.27 -15.06 25.43
C THR A 75 -15.12 -13.56 25.22
N ASN A 76 -13.97 -12.99 25.54
CA ASN A 76 -13.61 -11.60 25.27
C ASN A 76 -13.10 -11.36 23.83
N GLY A 77 -13.06 -12.40 22.99
CA GLY A 77 -12.59 -12.32 21.60
C GLY A 77 -11.07 -12.43 21.42
N THR A 78 -10.30 -12.58 22.50
CA THR A 78 -8.85 -12.79 22.40
C THR A 78 -8.52 -14.19 21.91
N ILE A 79 -7.48 -14.31 21.09
CA ILE A 79 -7.01 -15.62 20.59
C ILE A 79 -6.29 -16.35 21.72
N LYS A 80 -6.84 -17.51 22.10
CA LYS A 80 -6.24 -18.42 23.08
C LYS A 80 -5.15 -19.28 22.45
N LYS A 81 -5.46 -19.92 21.31
CA LYS A 81 -4.52 -20.73 20.53
C LYS A 81 -4.96 -20.91 19.08
N ILE A 82 -4.01 -21.21 18.21
CA ILE A 82 -4.23 -21.60 16.81
C ILE A 82 -3.60 -22.96 16.58
N THR A 83 -4.34 -23.91 16.02
CA THR A 83 -3.85 -25.24 15.69
C THR A 83 -3.99 -25.48 14.20
N SER A 84 -2.96 -25.99 13.54
CA SER A 84 -2.99 -26.34 12.12
C SER A 84 -3.13 -27.84 11.93
N TYR A 85 -3.82 -28.23 10.86
CA TYR A 85 -4.13 -29.61 10.54
C TYR A 85 -3.87 -29.90 9.07
N GLU A 86 -3.33 -31.09 8.81
CA GLU A 86 -3.14 -31.66 7.47
C GLU A 86 -3.73 -33.07 7.47
N ASN A 87 -4.72 -33.28 6.59
CA ASN A 87 -5.53 -34.51 6.53
C ASN A 87 -6.05 -34.97 7.91
N GLY A 88 -6.49 -34.01 8.72
CA GLY A 88 -7.02 -34.25 10.06
C GLY A 88 -6.00 -34.50 11.17
N ILE A 89 -4.71 -34.55 10.83
CA ILE A 89 -3.62 -34.70 11.79
C ILE A 89 -3.13 -33.32 12.20
N GLN A 90 -3.07 -33.06 13.51
CA GLN A 90 -2.49 -31.83 14.03
C GLN A 90 -1.00 -31.75 13.65
N VAL A 91 -0.61 -30.68 12.97
CA VAL A 91 0.77 -30.47 12.50
C VAL A 91 1.53 -29.48 13.39
N ASN A 92 0.87 -28.41 13.83
CA ASN A 92 1.46 -27.38 14.70
C ASN A 92 0.41 -26.75 15.63
N GLU A 93 0.87 -26.26 16.78
CA GLU A 93 0.09 -25.43 17.72
C GLU A 93 0.85 -24.14 18.04
N PHE A 94 0.13 -23.02 17.99
CA PHE A 94 0.61 -21.69 18.28
C PHE A 94 -0.18 -21.08 19.44
N ASN A 95 0.52 -20.55 20.44
CA ASN A 95 -0.10 -19.89 21.58
C ASN A 95 -0.09 -18.36 21.44
N GLN A 96 -0.86 -17.67 22.28
CA GLN A 96 -0.99 -16.21 22.27
C GLN A 96 0.34 -15.45 22.34
N LYS A 97 1.38 -16.01 22.99
CA LYS A 97 2.70 -15.35 23.08
C LYS A 97 3.48 -15.37 21.76
N GLN A 98 3.18 -16.33 20.89
CA GLN A 98 3.80 -16.49 19.57
C GLN A 98 3.08 -15.65 18.49
N ILE A 99 1.90 -15.13 18.82
CA ILE A 99 1.16 -14.21 17.97
C ILE A 99 1.78 -12.82 18.16
N SER A 100 2.49 -12.36 17.13
CA SER A 100 3.19 -11.07 17.16
C SER A 100 2.22 -9.93 17.46
N LYS A 101 2.55 -9.08 18.46
CA LYS A 101 1.89 -7.78 18.64
C LYS A 101 2.24 -6.80 17.51
N ASN A 102 3.40 -7.00 16.86
CA ASN A 102 3.84 -6.24 15.70
C ASN A 102 3.34 -6.97 14.46
N LEU A 103 2.13 -6.61 14.06
CA LEU A 103 1.44 -7.12 12.87
C LEU A 103 2.13 -6.57 11.62
N SER A 104 3.23 -7.20 11.21
CA SER A 104 3.84 -6.95 9.91
C SER A 104 3.88 -8.24 9.11
N ALA A 105 3.63 -8.13 7.81
CA ALA A 105 3.91 -9.20 6.87
C ALA A 105 5.42 -9.40 6.81
N LYS A 106 5.97 -10.26 7.68
CA LYS A 106 7.35 -10.70 7.57
C LYS A 106 7.42 -11.83 6.56
N VAL A 107 8.52 -11.86 5.79
CA VAL A 107 8.89 -13.07 5.03
C VAL A 107 8.84 -14.26 6.00
N PRO A 108 8.07 -15.31 5.68
CA PRO A 108 7.91 -16.44 6.59
C PRO A 108 9.28 -17.06 6.89
N SER A 109 9.59 -17.29 8.17
CA SER A 109 10.77 -18.06 8.56
C SER A 109 10.70 -19.46 7.94
N ILE A 110 11.86 -20.01 7.55
CA ILE A 110 11.99 -21.37 6.98
C ILE A 110 11.29 -22.38 7.90
N GLY A 111 10.58 -23.32 7.28
CA GLY A 111 9.76 -24.30 7.97
C GLY A 111 8.30 -23.85 8.03
N THR A 112 7.70 -23.93 9.21
CA THR A 112 6.27 -23.72 9.41
C THR A 112 6.02 -22.47 10.23
N THR A 113 5.22 -21.53 9.72
CA THR A 113 4.95 -20.27 10.42
C THR A 113 3.51 -19.78 10.23
N LEU A 114 3.10 -18.85 11.10
CA LEU A 114 1.86 -18.09 10.95
C LEU A 114 2.17 -16.75 10.29
N ILE A 115 1.46 -16.44 9.22
CA ILE A 115 1.48 -15.12 8.61
C ILE A 115 0.18 -14.38 8.92
N PRO A 116 0.23 -13.08 9.29
CA PRO A 116 -0.96 -12.26 9.35
C PRO A 116 -1.40 -11.90 7.92
N VAL A 117 -2.66 -12.15 7.61
CA VAL A 117 -3.36 -11.73 6.40
C VAL A 117 -4.34 -10.64 6.79
N PHE A 118 -4.18 -9.47 6.18
CA PHE A 118 -5.07 -8.34 6.40
C PHE A 118 -6.23 -8.43 5.43
N ILE A 119 -7.45 -8.29 5.95
CA ILE A 119 -8.68 -8.35 5.17
C ILE A 119 -9.42 -7.04 5.37
N ASP A 120 -9.51 -6.28 4.29
CA ASP A 120 -10.29 -5.05 4.27
C ASP A 120 -11.76 -5.36 4.02
N HIS A 121 -12.61 -4.79 4.86
CA HIS A 121 -14.05 -4.88 4.74
C HIS A 121 -14.55 -3.66 3.98
N TRP A 122 -15.22 -3.90 2.86
CA TRP A 122 -15.84 -2.85 2.05
C TRP A 122 -17.33 -3.13 1.92
N ARG A 123 -18.15 -2.11 2.19
CA ARG A 123 -19.59 -2.11 1.95
C ARG A 123 -19.88 -1.42 0.64
N ASP A 124 -20.33 -2.17 -0.35
CA ASP A 124 -20.80 -1.62 -1.63
C ASP A 124 -22.21 -1.07 -1.47
N ILE A 125 -22.44 0.18 -1.87
CA ILE A 125 -23.74 0.84 -1.85
C ILE A 125 -24.27 0.90 -3.28
N TYR A 126 -25.52 0.48 -3.47
CA TYR A 126 -26.22 0.54 -4.75
C TYR A 126 -27.48 1.39 -4.64
N GLN A 127 -27.79 2.17 -5.66
CA GLN A 127 -29.02 2.97 -5.76
C GLN A 127 -29.88 2.50 -6.92
N ASN A 128 -31.18 2.41 -6.66
CA ASN A 128 -32.17 2.25 -7.71
C ASN A 128 -32.56 3.64 -8.24
N LEU A 129 -32.24 3.92 -9.50
CA LEU A 129 -32.53 5.21 -10.15
C LEU A 129 -33.92 5.26 -10.83
N GLY A 130 -34.86 4.40 -10.43
CA GLY A 130 -36.27 4.52 -10.81
C GLY A 130 -36.68 3.81 -12.11
N GLY A 131 -35.85 2.91 -12.66
CA GLY A 131 -36.10 2.17 -13.90
C GLY A 131 -36.81 0.81 -13.75
N GLY A 132 -37.50 0.57 -12.63
CA GLY A 132 -38.09 -0.74 -12.29
C GLY A 132 -37.24 -1.56 -11.30
N SER A 133 -37.81 -2.68 -10.83
CA SER A 133 -37.30 -3.48 -9.70
C SER A 133 -36.01 -4.28 -9.97
N THR A 134 -35.34 -4.09 -11.11
CA THR A 134 -34.25 -4.95 -11.57
C THR A 134 -32.91 -4.28 -11.83
N TYR A 135 -32.81 -2.94 -11.74
CA TYR A 135 -31.55 -2.24 -12.03
C TYR A 135 -31.07 -1.42 -10.84
N PHE A 136 -30.07 -1.97 -10.16
CA PHE A 136 -29.30 -1.32 -9.11
C PHE A 136 -27.99 -0.82 -9.72
N TYR A 137 -27.73 0.47 -9.61
CA TYR A 137 -26.47 1.07 -10.05
C TYR A 137 -25.54 1.16 -8.86
N TYR A 138 -24.30 0.71 -9.05
CA TYR A 138 -23.23 0.91 -8.07
C TYR A 138 -23.02 2.42 -7.87
N ILE A 139 -22.92 2.85 -6.61
CA ILE A 139 -22.65 4.25 -6.25
C ILE A 139 -21.20 4.38 -5.79
N ASN A 140 -20.85 3.64 -4.74
CA ASN A 140 -19.53 3.67 -4.10
C ASN A 140 -19.34 2.45 -3.18
N SER A 141 -18.11 2.26 -2.73
CA SER A 141 -17.75 1.34 -1.66
C SER A 141 -17.27 2.12 -0.44
N HIS A 142 -17.74 1.74 0.73
CA HIS A 142 -17.34 2.30 2.02
C HIS A 142 -16.44 1.33 2.76
N TYR A 143 -15.22 1.74 3.07
CA TYR A 143 -14.32 0.94 3.91
C TYR A 143 -14.82 0.92 5.35
N GLU A 144 -15.01 -0.28 5.90
CA GLU A 144 -15.55 -0.48 7.25
C GLU A 144 -14.48 -0.83 8.28
N GLY A 145 -13.27 -1.13 7.83
CA GLY A 145 -12.15 -1.54 8.68
C GLY A 145 -11.36 -2.71 8.10
N THR A 146 -10.21 -2.98 8.70
CA THR A 146 -9.36 -4.13 8.40
C THR A 146 -9.47 -5.12 9.56
N THR A 147 -9.63 -6.39 9.26
CA THR A 147 -9.43 -7.47 10.23
C THR A 147 -8.15 -8.24 9.91
N VAL A 148 -7.48 -8.77 10.93
CA VAL A 148 -6.34 -9.66 10.76
C VAL A 148 -6.76 -11.11 10.88
N GLU A 149 -6.37 -11.91 9.90
CA GLU A 149 -6.52 -13.35 9.86
C GLU A 149 -5.15 -14.02 9.87
N TYR A 150 -4.91 -14.94 10.80
CA TYR A 150 -3.66 -15.70 10.81
C TYR A 150 -3.81 -16.93 9.95
N VAL A 151 -2.86 -17.17 9.04
CA VAL A 151 -2.87 -18.35 8.18
C VAL A 151 -1.60 -19.15 8.39
N TYR A 152 -1.76 -20.46 8.51
CA TYR A 152 -0.65 -21.39 8.58
C TYR A 152 -0.06 -21.63 7.20
N VAL A 153 1.26 -21.46 7.08
CA VAL A 153 2.01 -21.76 5.86
C VAL A 153 3.15 -22.72 6.21
N ASN A 154 3.20 -23.83 5.48
CA ASN A 154 4.37 -24.71 5.44
C ASN A 154 5.19 -24.35 4.21
N THR A 155 6.42 -23.91 4.40
CA THR A 155 7.30 -23.51 3.30
C THR A 155 7.89 -24.72 2.55
N GLY A 156 7.89 -25.91 3.14
CA GLY A 156 8.35 -27.14 2.48
C GLY A 156 9.88 -27.23 2.22
N PHE A 157 10.69 -26.28 2.69
CA PHE A 157 12.13 -26.21 2.45
C PHE A 157 12.96 -26.61 3.68
N THR A 158 14.12 -27.24 3.43
CA THR A 158 15.14 -27.58 4.44
C THR A 158 16.34 -26.60 4.45
N SER A 159 16.33 -25.59 3.58
CA SER A 159 17.35 -24.52 3.49
C SER A 159 16.70 -23.14 3.26
N TYR A 160 17.46 -22.04 3.37
CA TYR A 160 17.03 -20.67 3.03
C TYR A 160 16.58 -20.60 1.56
N GLY A 161 15.32 -20.94 1.30
CA GLY A 161 14.64 -20.69 0.04
C GLY A 161 13.92 -19.37 0.15
N THR A 162 14.22 -18.45 -0.76
CA THR A 162 13.44 -17.23 -0.98
C THR A 162 12.01 -17.66 -1.27
N TYR A 163 11.06 -17.36 -0.37
CA TYR A 163 9.68 -17.87 -0.44
C TYR A 163 8.91 -17.39 -1.68
N HIS A 164 9.44 -16.44 -2.43
CA HIS A 164 9.12 -16.28 -3.84
C HIS A 164 10.38 -15.81 -4.56
N GLY A 165 10.89 -16.63 -5.48
CA GLY A 165 11.55 -16.06 -6.64
C GLY A 165 10.47 -15.36 -7.46
N HIS A 166 10.18 -14.11 -7.12
CA HIS A 166 9.48 -13.23 -8.02
C HIS A 166 10.45 -12.98 -9.15
N PHE A 167 10.07 -13.50 -10.30
CA PHE A 167 10.82 -13.37 -11.51
C PHE A 167 10.45 -12.00 -12.08
N ASP A 168 11.11 -10.95 -11.59
CA ASP A 168 11.10 -9.64 -12.23
C ASP A 168 11.48 -9.84 -13.69
N ASP A 169 10.76 -9.30 -14.66
CA ASP A 169 11.31 -9.16 -16.01
C ASP A 169 12.48 -8.15 -15.91
N PRO A 170 13.73 -8.49 -16.30
CA PRO A 170 14.18 -9.61 -17.14
C PRO A 170 14.90 -10.76 -16.42
N HIS A 171 14.81 -10.82 -15.10
CA HIS A 171 15.40 -11.85 -14.27
C HIS A 171 14.53 -13.11 -14.10
N GLY A 172 13.42 -13.20 -14.85
CA GLY A 172 12.52 -14.34 -14.93
C GLY A 172 12.78 -15.35 -16.05
N PRO A 173 12.27 -16.61 -15.94
CA PRO A 173 12.20 -17.50 -17.09
C PRO A 173 11.42 -16.79 -18.21
N PRO A 174 11.93 -16.81 -19.46
CA PRO A 174 11.24 -16.17 -20.57
C PRO A 174 9.83 -16.77 -20.68
N ASN A 175 8.80 -15.91 -20.76
CA ASN A 175 7.39 -16.24 -21.04
C ASN A 175 6.41 -16.46 -19.87
N HIS A 176 6.65 -15.92 -18.68
CA HIS A 176 5.61 -15.87 -17.64
C HIS A 176 4.94 -14.49 -17.58
N PRO A 177 3.61 -14.37 -17.84
CA PRO A 177 2.89 -13.12 -17.65
C PRO A 177 2.79 -12.82 -16.15
N ASP A 178 3.14 -11.59 -15.79
CA ASP A 178 2.89 -11.01 -14.47
C ASP A 178 1.40 -11.18 -14.13
N ASN A 179 1.11 -11.80 -13.00
CA ASN A 179 -0.25 -12.17 -12.61
C ASN A 179 -0.68 -11.53 -11.28
N HIS A 180 0.07 -10.54 -10.79
CA HIS A 180 -0.34 -9.72 -9.67
C HIS A 180 -1.38 -8.68 -10.11
N PRO A 181 -2.41 -8.40 -9.31
CA PRO A 181 -3.17 -7.17 -9.49
C PRO A 181 -2.26 -5.99 -9.07
N ASP A 182 -1.93 -5.12 -10.03
CA ASP A 182 -1.39 -3.79 -9.71
C ASP A 182 -2.43 -3.04 -8.85
N GLU A 183 -2.07 -2.56 -7.66
CA GLU A 183 -3.04 -2.02 -6.70
C GLU A 183 -2.55 -0.77 -5.98
N ILE A 184 -2.55 0.34 -6.72
CA ILE A 184 -2.64 1.69 -6.17
C ILE A 184 -4.04 1.90 -5.57
N LEU A 185 -4.10 2.37 -4.33
CA LEU A 185 -5.36 2.63 -3.62
C LEU A 185 -5.98 3.95 -4.10
N ILE A 186 -6.93 3.88 -5.02
CA ILE A 186 -7.71 5.04 -5.48
C ILE A 186 -8.86 5.30 -4.50
N ASN A 187 -8.91 6.49 -3.90
CA ASN A 187 -10.03 6.89 -3.05
C ASN A 187 -11.22 7.31 -3.92
N PRO A 188 -12.48 6.99 -3.55
CA PRO A 188 -13.65 7.41 -4.33
C PRO A 188 -13.73 8.90 -4.65
N ASN A 189 -13.16 9.77 -3.79
CA ASN A 189 -13.15 11.20 -4.06
C ASN A 189 -12.14 11.64 -5.14
N PHE A 190 -11.27 10.73 -5.58
CA PHE A 190 -10.34 10.90 -6.69
C PHE A 190 -10.97 10.51 -8.03
N GLU A 191 -12.00 9.65 -8.04
CA GLU A 191 -12.70 9.25 -9.25
C GLU A 191 -13.47 10.41 -9.90
N ASN A 192 -13.51 10.43 -11.23
CA ASN A 192 -14.10 11.48 -12.06
C ASN A 192 -13.51 12.88 -11.82
N THR A 193 -12.21 12.95 -11.52
CA THR A 193 -11.48 14.21 -11.31
C THR A 193 -10.48 14.48 -12.43
N LYS A 194 -10.01 15.73 -12.52
CA LYS A 194 -8.91 16.09 -13.43
C LYS A 194 -7.62 15.38 -13.05
N ALA A 195 -7.40 15.16 -11.76
CA ALA A 195 -6.27 14.39 -11.26
C ALA A 195 -6.32 12.93 -11.75
N GLU A 196 -7.48 12.28 -11.73
CA GLU A 196 -7.64 10.92 -12.26
C GLU A 196 -7.36 10.84 -13.77
N CYS A 197 -7.88 11.79 -14.56
CA CYS A 197 -7.63 11.83 -16.00
C CYS A 197 -6.12 11.87 -16.32
N ILE A 198 -5.35 12.66 -15.55
CA ILE A 198 -3.89 12.77 -15.72
C ILE A 198 -3.19 11.51 -15.22
N TYR A 199 -3.59 10.99 -14.07
CA TYR A 199 -3.06 9.73 -13.54
C TYR A 199 -3.22 8.58 -14.55
N ASN A 200 -4.40 8.43 -15.14
CA ASN A 200 -4.66 7.38 -16.13
C ASN A 200 -3.73 7.52 -17.34
N LYS A 201 -3.56 8.74 -17.88
CA LYS A 201 -2.61 9.00 -18.96
C LYS A 201 -1.17 8.65 -18.58
N LEU A 202 -0.76 8.99 -17.36
CA LEU A 202 0.59 8.68 -16.84
C LEU A 202 0.79 7.17 -16.60
N ASN A 203 -0.25 6.46 -16.16
CA ASN A 203 -0.22 5.02 -15.90
C ASN A 203 -0.22 4.18 -17.20
N GLU A 204 -0.77 4.74 -18.28
CA GLU A 204 -0.72 4.15 -19.62
C GLU A 204 0.67 4.29 -20.28
N LEU A 205 1.56 5.12 -19.73
CA LEU A 205 2.92 5.26 -20.22
C LEU A 205 3.74 3.98 -19.99
N SER A 206 4.72 3.74 -20.87
CA SER A 206 5.51 2.52 -20.88
C SER A 206 6.81 2.59 -20.08
N THR A 207 7.17 3.75 -19.49
CA THR A 207 8.47 3.91 -18.80
C THR A 207 8.39 4.59 -17.41
N SER A 208 9.10 5.71 -17.22
CA SER A 208 9.64 6.23 -15.96
C SER A 208 8.63 6.45 -14.84
N PHE A 209 7.42 6.90 -15.17
CA PHE A 209 6.35 7.08 -14.17
C PHE A 209 5.77 5.75 -13.73
N LYS A 210 5.44 4.87 -14.68
CA LYS A 210 4.91 3.53 -14.41
C LYS A 210 5.88 2.71 -13.56
N GLU A 211 7.17 2.75 -13.89
CA GLU A 211 8.22 2.09 -13.09
C GLU A 211 8.38 2.69 -11.68
N ALA A 212 8.07 3.99 -11.50
CA ALA A 212 8.09 4.62 -10.19
C ALA A 212 6.91 4.16 -9.32
N ILE A 213 5.68 4.11 -9.89
CA ILE A 213 4.49 3.67 -9.15
C ILE A 213 4.48 2.15 -8.91
N LYS A 214 5.06 1.34 -9.80
CA LYS A 214 5.15 -0.13 -9.65
C LYS A 214 5.84 -0.58 -8.35
N LYS A 215 6.69 0.28 -7.77
CA LYS A 215 7.35 0.03 -6.47
C LYS A 215 6.40 0.02 -5.28
N PHE A 216 5.17 0.49 -5.47
CA PHE A 216 4.07 0.53 -4.51
C PHE A 216 3.00 -0.53 -4.81
N ASP A 217 3.18 -1.32 -5.88
CA ASP A 217 2.29 -2.38 -6.33
C ASP A 217 2.79 -3.78 -5.89
N GLY A 218 1.92 -4.79 -6.01
CA GLY A 218 2.22 -6.19 -5.68
C GLY A 218 1.66 -6.68 -4.35
N ASP A 219 1.91 -7.94 -4.01
CA ASP A 219 1.26 -8.59 -2.86
C ASP A 219 1.74 -8.04 -1.49
N PHE A 220 2.92 -7.41 -1.43
CA PHE A 220 3.51 -6.86 -0.19
C PHE A 220 4.49 -5.70 -0.46
N PRO A 221 4.04 -4.55 -1.00
CA PRO A 221 4.92 -3.41 -1.15
C PRO A 221 5.36 -2.91 0.23
N VAL A 222 6.57 -2.32 0.31
CA VAL A 222 7.05 -1.68 1.55
C VAL A 222 6.06 -0.62 2.02
N SER A 223 5.43 0.08 1.06
CA SER A 223 4.30 0.96 1.31
C SER A 223 3.31 0.85 0.14
N HIS A 224 2.02 0.79 0.45
CA HIS A 224 0.97 1.02 -0.52
C HIS A 224 0.86 2.52 -0.83
N LEU A 225 0.55 2.85 -2.08
CA LEU A 225 0.26 4.22 -2.48
C LEU A 225 -1.25 4.47 -2.45
N ARG A 226 -1.67 5.59 -1.89
CA ARG A 226 -3.06 6.06 -1.92
C ARG A 226 -3.14 7.42 -2.59
N LEU A 227 -4.07 7.58 -3.53
CA LEU A 227 -4.35 8.86 -4.19
C LEU A 227 -5.70 9.41 -3.71
N THR A 228 -5.71 10.67 -3.25
CA THR A 228 -6.91 11.33 -2.71
C THR A 228 -7.04 12.78 -3.17
N ILE A 229 -8.24 13.34 -3.06
CA ILE A 229 -8.47 14.79 -3.20
C ILE A 229 -8.59 15.44 -1.83
N ASN A 230 -7.84 16.51 -1.63
CA ASN A 230 -7.93 17.40 -0.47
C ASN A 230 -7.88 18.87 -0.94
N ASN A 231 -9.03 19.55 -0.92
CA ASN A 231 -9.12 20.95 -1.32
C ASN A 231 -8.67 21.95 -0.23
N ASN A 232 -8.32 21.45 0.96
CA ASN A 232 -7.88 22.26 2.11
C ASN A 232 -6.34 22.32 2.25
N LEU A 233 -5.59 21.90 1.23
CA LEU A 233 -4.14 22.08 1.19
C LEU A 233 -3.77 23.58 1.21
N GLY A 234 -2.48 23.86 1.49
CA GLY A 234 -1.92 25.20 1.58
C GLY A 234 -2.24 26.11 0.38
N LEU A 235 -2.12 27.42 0.59
CA LEU A 235 -2.57 28.42 -0.38
C LEU A 235 -1.87 28.34 -1.75
N ASN A 236 -0.70 27.70 -1.84
CA ASN A 236 0.03 27.52 -3.10
C ASN A 236 0.37 26.05 -3.37
N THR A 237 -0.33 25.13 -2.71
CA THR A 237 -0.04 23.69 -2.76
C THR A 237 -0.99 23.00 -3.73
N TYR A 238 -0.44 22.40 -4.79
CA TYR A 238 -1.22 21.66 -5.80
C TYR A 238 -1.36 20.18 -5.45
N GLY A 239 -0.33 19.62 -4.81
CA GLY A 239 -0.31 18.27 -4.27
C GLY A 239 0.59 18.22 -3.03
N GLU A 240 0.38 17.23 -2.18
CA GLU A 240 1.20 16.99 -1.00
C GLU A 240 1.25 15.49 -0.70
N THR A 241 2.45 14.97 -0.53
CA THR A 241 2.70 13.59 -0.09
C THR A 241 2.84 13.54 1.43
N GLN A 242 2.02 12.72 2.07
CA GLN A 242 2.05 12.49 3.50
C GLN A 242 3.07 11.41 3.88
N PRO A 243 3.80 11.55 5.00
CA PRO A 243 4.59 10.46 5.56
C PRO A 243 3.73 9.21 5.76
N PRO A 244 4.29 8.00 5.56
CA PRO A 244 3.50 6.78 5.60
C PRO A 244 2.89 6.54 6.98
N GLN A 245 1.63 6.10 6.99
CA GLN A 245 0.94 5.62 8.17
C GLN A 245 0.27 4.27 7.89
N ASN A 246 0.43 3.29 8.77
CA ASN A 246 -0.04 1.91 8.57
C ASN A 246 0.31 1.35 7.19
N TYR A 247 1.56 1.53 6.76
CA TYR A 247 2.13 1.14 5.47
C TYR A 247 1.55 1.89 4.27
N ILE A 248 0.82 2.98 4.47
CA ILE A 248 0.16 3.70 3.37
C ILE A 248 0.79 5.08 3.24
N THR A 249 1.40 5.32 2.09
CA THR A 249 1.84 6.65 1.65
C THR A 249 0.70 7.29 0.88
N GLU A 250 0.21 8.43 1.33
CA GLU A 250 -0.90 9.12 0.68
C GLU A 250 -0.41 10.35 -0.08
N ILE A 251 -0.77 10.46 -1.35
CA ILE A 251 -0.63 11.68 -2.14
C ILE A 251 -2.00 12.34 -2.24
N GLN A 252 -2.07 13.58 -1.77
CA GLN A 252 -3.28 14.39 -1.78
C GLN A 252 -3.17 15.45 -2.86
N PHE A 253 -4.23 15.65 -3.65
CA PHE A 253 -4.28 16.70 -4.68
C PHE A 253 -5.36 17.74 -4.36
N ASN A 254 -5.07 19.01 -4.66
CA ASN A 254 -6.04 20.10 -4.53
C ASN A 254 -6.74 20.34 -5.86
N GLU A 255 -7.87 19.67 -6.10
CA GLU A 255 -8.63 19.73 -7.36
C GLU A 255 -9.01 21.17 -7.77
N ASN A 256 -9.35 22.02 -6.80
CA ASN A 256 -9.69 23.43 -7.06
C ASN A 256 -8.53 24.21 -7.69
N ARG A 257 -7.29 23.84 -7.36
CA ARG A 257 -6.07 24.46 -7.91
C ARG A 257 -5.55 23.71 -9.11
N PHE A 258 -5.62 22.38 -9.08
CA PHE A 258 -5.25 21.48 -10.16
C PHE A 258 -5.96 21.85 -11.46
N GLY A 259 -7.22 22.28 -11.35
CA GLY A 259 -8.02 22.73 -12.48
C GLY A 259 -7.51 23.96 -13.23
N ASN A 260 -6.59 24.74 -12.65
CA ASN A 260 -6.01 25.94 -13.29
C ASN A 260 -4.68 25.65 -14.00
N LEU A 261 -4.21 24.40 -13.97
CA LEU A 261 -2.96 23.99 -14.59
C LEU A 261 -3.19 23.41 -15.98
N SER A 262 -2.19 23.49 -16.85
CA SER A 262 -2.17 22.71 -18.09
C SER A 262 -2.09 21.21 -17.78
N ASP A 263 -2.36 20.34 -18.75
CA ASP A 263 -2.17 18.89 -18.56
C ASP A 263 -0.71 18.56 -18.21
N LEU A 264 0.25 19.23 -18.84
CA LEU A 264 1.66 19.09 -18.50
C LEU A 264 1.96 19.60 -17.08
N GLY A 265 1.33 20.70 -16.66
CA GLY A 265 1.44 21.22 -15.30
C GLY A 265 0.91 20.24 -14.26
N LYS A 266 -0.25 19.63 -14.51
CA LYS A 266 -0.80 18.57 -13.67
C LYS A 266 0.15 17.36 -13.59
N ALA A 267 0.72 16.93 -14.72
CA ALA A 267 1.69 15.83 -14.76
C ALA A 267 2.99 16.15 -13.97
N ILE A 268 3.44 17.40 -13.98
CA ILE A 268 4.57 17.86 -13.14
C ILE A 268 4.28 17.66 -11.66
N VAL A 269 3.06 17.96 -11.20
CA VAL A 269 2.70 17.73 -9.80
C VAL A 269 2.74 16.24 -9.47
N PHE A 270 2.19 15.36 -10.30
CA PHE A 270 2.29 13.91 -10.10
C PHE A 270 3.74 13.41 -10.05
N ALA A 271 4.57 13.85 -10.99
CA ALA A 271 5.99 13.48 -11.04
C ALA A 271 6.74 13.98 -9.80
N HIS A 272 6.38 15.15 -9.26
CA HIS A 272 6.96 15.67 -8.03
C HIS A 272 6.57 14.80 -6.82
N GLU A 273 5.27 14.58 -6.63
CA GLU A 273 4.75 13.85 -5.48
C GLU A 273 5.17 12.37 -5.47
N ILE A 274 5.28 11.71 -6.63
CA ILE A 274 5.73 10.31 -6.65
C ILE A 274 7.19 10.16 -6.23
N ILE A 275 8.02 11.18 -6.45
CA ILE A 275 9.40 11.19 -5.93
C ILE A 275 9.38 11.35 -4.40
N HIS A 276 8.53 12.22 -3.84
CA HIS A 276 8.32 12.26 -2.38
C HIS A 276 7.87 10.90 -1.83
N ALA A 277 6.93 10.23 -2.50
CA ALA A 277 6.48 8.91 -2.10
C ALA A 277 7.63 7.89 -2.14
N GLU A 278 8.48 7.89 -3.17
CA GLU A 278 9.63 6.98 -3.26
C GLU A 278 10.67 7.24 -2.16
N ILE A 279 10.87 8.50 -1.79
CA ILE A 279 11.73 8.87 -0.66
C ILE A 279 11.15 8.29 0.64
N PHE A 280 9.85 8.46 0.88
CA PHE A 280 9.19 7.90 2.05
C PHE A 280 9.17 6.38 2.07
N ARG A 281 8.97 5.71 0.94
CA ARG A 281 9.05 4.25 0.83
C ARG A 281 10.42 3.73 1.24
N LYS A 282 11.50 4.39 0.81
CA LYS A 282 12.88 4.06 1.23
C LYS A 282 13.10 4.30 2.72
N MET A 283 12.63 5.43 3.26
CA MET A 283 12.69 5.70 4.69
C MET A 283 11.91 4.66 5.51
N LEU A 284 10.73 4.26 5.05
CA LEU A 284 9.92 3.22 5.69
C LEU A 284 10.61 1.85 5.64
N SER A 285 11.25 1.52 4.51
CA SER A 285 12.09 0.32 4.38
C SER A 285 13.22 0.31 5.40
N ALA A 286 13.84 1.46 5.66
CA ALA A 286 14.89 1.59 6.68
C ALA A 286 14.33 1.47 8.09
N ALA A 287 13.13 2.01 8.33
CA ALA A 287 12.47 1.96 9.63
C ALA A 287 12.03 0.54 10.01
N GLN A 288 11.65 -0.28 9.03
CA GLN A 288 11.07 -1.62 9.26
C GLN A 288 9.82 -1.58 10.17
N GLN A 289 9.06 -0.49 10.05
CA GLN A 289 7.81 -0.21 10.76
C GLN A 289 6.75 0.22 9.73
N GLY A 290 5.48 0.26 10.13
CA GLY A 290 4.38 0.70 9.28
C GLY A 290 4.19 2.22 9.22
N ASP A 291 4.91 2.98 10.02
CA ASP A 291 4.75 4.43 10.13
C ASP A 291 6.11 5.12 10.09
N LEU A 292 6.17 6.43 9.85
CA LEU A 292 7.38 7.24 10.08
C LEU A 292 7.25 8.21 11.27
N ASN A 293 6.27 7.97 12.16
CA ASN A 293 6.10 8.77 13.36
C ASN A 293 7.11 8.38 14.45
N LEU A 294 8.29 9.01 14.41
CA LEU A 294 9.39 8.75 15.34
C LEU A 294 9.00 8.93 16.81
N ASN A 295 7.95 9.70 17.13
CA ASN A 295 7.48 9.86 18.51
C ASN A 295 6.93 8.55 19.10
N LEU A 296 6.44 7.64 18.25
CA LEU A 296 5.96 6.32 18.66
C LEU A 296 7.09 5.31 18.85
N TYR A 297 8.30 5.63 18.40
CA TYR A 297 9.44 4.71 18.44
C TYR A 297 10.12 4.79 19.80
N SER A 298 10.50 3.62 20.33
CA SER A 298 11.48 3.51 21.40
C SER A 298 12.84 4.06 20.97
N THR A 299 13.69 4.39 21.93
CA THR A 299 15.06 4.86 21.67
C THR A 299 15.84 3.88 20.79
N GLN A 300 15.70 2.58 21.03
CA GLN A 300 16.41 1.56 20.24
C GLN A 300 15.90 1.48 18.81
N GLU A 301 14.59 1.60 18.59
CA GLU A 301 14.00 1.62 17.24
C GLU A 301 14.47 2.84 16.45
N ARG A 302 14.60 4.01 17.09
CA ARG A 302 15.17 5.21 16.44
C ARG A 302 16.63 5.00 16.06
N ILE A 303 17.45 4.42 16.94
CA ILE A 303 18.86 4.12 16.64
C ILE A 303 18.95 3.14 15.47
N ASN A 304 18.16 2.06 15.49
CA ASN A 304 18.13 1.07 14.41
C ASN A 304 17.70 1.70 13.08
N TYR A 305 16.67 2.55 13.11
CA TYR A 305 16.23 3.29 11.93
C TYR A 305 17.33 4.15 11.33
N ILE A 306 18.01 4.96 12.14
CA ILE A 306 19.07 5.86 11.66
C ILE A 306 20.26 5.07 11.11
N ASN A 307 20.68 4.00 11.78
CA ASN A 307 21.74 3.12 11.27
C ASN A 307 21.34 2.45 9.95
N SER A 308 20.12 1.92 9.89
CA SER A 308 19.56 1.31 8.67
C SER A 308 19.48 2.31 7.52
N LEU A 309 19.10 3.57 7.79
CA LEU A 309 19.05 4.63 6.78
C LEU A 309 20.46 4.96 6.27
N LYS A 310 21.45 5.04 7.17
CA LYS A 310 22.85 5.26 6.83
C LYS A 310 23.41 4.15 5.94
N ASP A 311 23.13 2.90 6.29
CA ASP A 311 23.72 1.74 5.63
C ASP A 311 23.04 1.45 4.28
N ASN A 312 21.72 1.60 4.20
CA ASN A 312 20.94 1.22 3.01
C ASN A 312 20.63 2.38 2.07
N PHE A 313 20.52 3.61 2.60
CA PHE A 313 20.16 4.80 1.83
C PHE A 313 21.04 6.01 2.20
N PRO A 314 22.37 5.92 2.01
CA PRO A 314 23.32 6.94 2.48
C PRO A 314 23.02 8.35 1.96
N GLY A 315 22.46 8.47 0.74
CA GLY A 315 22.02 9.76 0.21
C GLY A 315 20.85 10.37 0.99
N ILE A 316 19.84 9.57 1.37
CA ILE A 316 18.74 10.07 2.21
C ILE A 316 19.26 10.40 3.60
N TYR A 317 20.10 9.55 4.19
CA TYR A 317 20.74 9.81 5.48
C TYR A 317 21.49 11.14 5.51
N ASP A 318 22.30 11.43 4.48
CA ASP A 318 23.07 12.65 4.39
C ASP A 318 22.18 13.91 4.38
N TYR A 319 21.10 13.94 3.59
CA TYR A 319 20.16 15.08 3.59
C TYR A 319 19.27 15.14 4.84
N TYR A 320 18.76 14.00 5.32
CA TYR A 320 17.77 13.93 6.39
C TYR A 320 18.37 14.04 7.80
N VAL A 321 19.63 13.64 7.98
CA VAL A 321 20.28 13.55 9.30
C VAL A 321 21.49 14.49 9.38
N GLU A 322 22.47 14.34 8.49
CA GLU A 322 23.77 15.05 8.60
C GLU A 322 23.66 16.53 8.22
N ARG A 323 23.00 16.81 7.09
CA ARG A 323 22.85 18.17 6.53
C ARG A 323 21.45 18.73 6.72
N TYR A 324 20.72 18.21 7.71
CA TYR A 324 19.30 18.49 7.91
C TYR A 324 18.98 19.98 7.81
N LYS A 325 18.00 20.27 6.95
CA LYS A 325 17.28 21.54 6.86
C LYS A 325 15.80 21.24 6.70
N PRO A 326 14.88 22.17 7.06
CA PRO A 326 13.44 21.95 6.87
C PRO A 326 13.04 21.51 5.44
N THR A 327 13.81 21.92 4.43
CA THR A 327 13.59 21.66 3.00
C THR A 327 14.45 20.51 2.43
N TRP A 328 15.04 19.65 3.28
CA TRP A 328 16.03 18.64 2.87
C TRP A 328 15.56 17.74 1.72
N ASN A 329 14.27 17.40 1.68
CA ASN A 329 13.67 16.55 0.64
C ASN A 329 13.69 17.28 -0.71
N HIS A 330 13.29 18.55 -0.75
CA HIS A 330 13.36 19.39 -1.94
C HIS A 330 14.81 19.63 -2.39
N GLU A 331 15.75 19.80 -1.46
CA GLU A 331 17.19 19.93 -1.78
C GLU A 331 17.75 18.68 -2.48
N MET A 332 17.38 17.51 -1.96
CA MET A 332 17.74 16.24 -2.55
C MET A 332 17.11 16.07 -3.94
N MET A 333 15.83 16.44 -4.08
CA MET A 333 15.12 16.40 -5.37
C MET A 333 15.72 17.32 -6.42
N ALA A 334 16.04 18.57 -6.03
CA ALA A 334 16.66 19.55 -6.91
C ALA A 334 18.04 19.09 -7.41
N SER A 335 18.78 18.38 -6.55
CA SER A 335 20.14 17.90 -6.83
C SER A 335 20.16 16.60 -7.65
N HIS A 336 19.19 15.70 -7.44
CA HIS A 336 19.29 14.32 -7.94
C HIS A 336 18.11 13.82 -8.78
N TYR A 337 16.94 14.43 -8.67
CA TYR A 337 15.71 13.90 -9.27
C TYR A 337 15.12 14.76 -10.39
N ARG A 338 15.68 15.95 -10.69
CA ARG A 338 15.21 16.80 -11.80
C ARG A 338 15.22 16.08 -13.15
N ASN A 339 16.25 15.30 -13.43
CA ASN A 339 16.32 14.53 -14.68
C ASN A 339 15.23 13.46 -14.75
N THR A 340 14.98 12.76 -13.63
CA THR A 340 13.90 11.78 -13.53
C THR A 340 12.53 12.41 -13.75
N ILE A 341 12.28 13.59 -13.16
CA ILE A 341 11.06 14.36 -13.41
C ILE A 341 11.00 14.73 -14.90
N ALA A 342 12.07 15.29 -15.47
CA ALA A 342 12.11 15.65 -16.89
C ALA A 342 11.84 14.46 -17.83
N ASP A 343 12.35 13.26 -17.51
CA ASP A 343 12.09 12.02 -18.25
C ASP A 343 10.59 11.68 -18.26
N MET A 344 9.94 11.71 -17.08
CA MET A 344 8.50 11.46 -16.94
C MET A 344 7.66 12.45 -17.75
N LEU A 345 8.03 13.73 -17.72
CA LEU A 345 7.32 14.80 -18.44
C LEU A 345 7.49 14.70 -19.94
N GLN A 346 8.71 14.40 -20.38
CA GLN A 346 9.04 14.24 -21.78
C GLN A 346 8.27 13.09 -22.41
N GLU A 347 8.14 11.97 -21.69
CA GLU A 347 7.33 10.83 -22.12
C GLU A 347 5.84 11.21 -22.16
N PHE A 348 5.31 11.79 -21.08
CA PHE A 348 3.91 12.21 -20.99
C PHE A 348 3.48 13.14 -22.14
N ASP A 349 4.34 14.09 -22.50
CA ASP A 349 4.09 15.07 -23.56
C ASP A 349 4.54 14.58 -24.95
N ASN A 350 4.80 13.27 -25.10
CA ASN A 350 5.22 12.61 -26.34
C ASN A 350 6.38 13.34 -27.04
N ASN A 351 7.38 13.79 -26.28
CA ASN A 351 8.56 14.50 -26.79
C ASN A 351 8.26 15.77 -27.61
N ARG A 352 7.12 16.44 -27.38
CA ARG A 352 6.71 17.61 -28.16
C ARG A 352 7.63 18.83 -27.97
N LEU A 353 8.29 18.96 -26.82
CA LEU A 353 9.19 20.06 -26.47
C LEU A 353 10.65 19.60 -26.45
N SER A 354 11.58 20.56 -26.39
CA SER A 354 13.00 20.24 -26.23
C SER A 354 13.29 19.64 -24.86
N ARG A 355 14.31 18.76 -24.76
CA ARG A 355 14.76 18.20 -23.48
C ARG A 355 15.01 19.28 -22.41
N LEU A 356 15.72 20.34 -22.81
CA LEU A 356 16.03 21.47 -21.93
C LEU A 356 14.75 22.13 -21.36
N THR A 357 13.65 22.14 -22.11
CA THR A 357 12.37 22.65 -21.61
C THR A 357 11.85 21.80 -20.45
N TYR A 358 11.87 20.47 -20.56
CA TYR A 358 11.44 19.58 -19.47
C TYR A 358 12.35 19.68 -18.25
N GLU A 359 13.67 19.82 -18.44
CA GLU A 359 14.63 20.02 -17.35
C GLU A 359 14.42 21.34 -16.61
N ASN A 360 14.02 22.40 -17.33
CA ASN A 360 13.63 23.67 -16.72
C ASN A 360 12.29 23.56 -15.98
N LEU A 361 11.30 22.85 -16.56
CA LEU A 361 10.01 22.62 -15.92
C LEU A 361 10.11 21.76 -14.66
N ALA A 362 11.10 20.87 -14.56
CA ALA A 362 11.37 20.08 -13.37
C ALA A 362 11.72 20.92 -12.12
N TRP A 363 11.96 22.22 -12.26
CA TRP A 363 12.14 23.14 -11.12
C TRP A 363 10.85 23.54 -10.41
N VAL A 364 9.68 23.23 -10.97
CA VAL A 364 8.40 23.48 -10.29
C VAL A 364 8.37 22.73 -8.96
N GLY A 365 8.09 23.46 -7.88
CA GLY A 365 8.13 22.93 -6.52
C GLY A 365 9.54 22.73 -5.95
N LEU A 366 10.61 23.00 -6.69
CA LEU A 366 12.01 22.84 -6.23
C LEU A 366 12.80 24.15 -6.19
N GLY A 367 12.35 25.16 -6.94
CA GLY A 367 13.00 26.47 -7.00
C GLY A 367 12.70 27.35 -5.81
N LYS A 368 11.58 28.09 -5.90
CA LYS A 368 11.01 28.87 -4.81
C LYS A 368 9.99 28.01 -4.07
N LEU A 369 10.18 27.88 -2.76
CA LEU A 369 9.35 27.12 -1.84
C LEU A 369 8.48 28.08 -1.00
N GLU A 370 7.59 27.53 -0.19
CA GLU A 370 6.77 28.33 0.73
C GLU A 370 7.63 29.08 1.76
N ASN A 371 7.05 30.12 2.38
CA ASN A 371 7.70 30.93 3.42
C ASN A 371 9.02 31.61 2.99
N ASN A 372 9.12 32.00 1.72
CA ASN A 372 10.33 32.62 1.13
C ASN A 372 11.59 31.76 1.25
N GLN A 373 11.44 30.44 1.27
CA GLN A 373 12.56 29.52 1.20
C GLN A 373 12.83 29.12 -0.25
N SER A 374 14.05 28.66 -0.51
CA SER A 374 14.49 28.12 -1.79
C SER A 374 15.48 26.99 -1.54
N THR A 375 15.71 26.17 -2.56
CA THR A 375 16.79 25.18 -2.49
C THR A 375 18.14 25.85 -2.75
N ILE A 376 19.21 25.32 -2.16
CA ILE A 376 20.60 25.74 -2.43
C ILE A 376 20.90 25.62 -3.92
N ALA A 377 20.42 24.54 -4.55
CA ALA A 377 20.59 24.32 -5.98
C ALA A 377 19.93 25.44 -6.82
N TRP A 378 18.74 25.91 -6.41
CA TRP A 378 18.09 27.07 -7.04
C TRP A 378 18.85 28.36 -6.80
N ASP A 379 19.30 28.61 -5.57
CA ASP A 379 20.01 29.84 -5.22
C ASP A 379 21.28 30.03 -6.04
N ASN A 380 21.98 28.93 -6.35
CA ASN A 380 23.19 28.91 -7.16
C ASN A 380 22.97 29.17 -8.66
N LEU A 381 21.73 29.15 -9.17
CA LEU A 381 21.44 29.52 -10.56
C LEU A 381 21.67 31.03 -10.79
N THR A 382 22.12 31.36 -11.98
CA THR A 382 22.20 32.74 -12.46
C THR A 382 20.80 33.36 -12.60
N ILE A 383 20.76 34.69 -12.66
CA ILE A 383 19.50 35.43 -12.83
C ILE A 383 18.84 35.06 -14.17
N ASP A 384 19.62 34.94 -15.24
CA ASP A 384 19.12 34.62 -16.58
C ASP A 384 18.53 33.21 -16.64
N GLU A 385 19.14 32.23 -15.96
CA GLU A 385 18.58 30.88 -15.81
C GLU A 385 17.25 30.91 -15.06
N LYS A 386 17.18 31.61 -13.92
CA LYS A 386 15.94 31.74 -13.14
C LYS A 386 14.82 32.38 -13.96
N GLN A 387 15.12 33.44 -14.71
CA GLN A 387 14.15 34.11 -15.58
C GLN A 387 13.67 33.18 -16.71
N THR A 388 14.58 32.43 -17.31
CA THR A 388 14.25 31.45 -18.35
C THR A 388 13.31 30.37 -17.80
N ILE A 389 13.61 29.83 -16.62
CA ILE A 389 12.76 28.84 -15.94
C ILE A 389 11.38 29.41 -15.66
N GLU A 390 11.30 30.61 -15.07
CA GLU A 390 10.03 31.27 -14.73
C GLU A 390 9.17 31.52 -15.98
N GLN A 391 9.77 31.94 -17.09
CA GLN A 391 9.08 32.11 -18.38
C GLN A 391 8.51 30.80 -18.89
N LEU A 392 9.30 29.72 -18.86
CA LEU A 392 8.86 28.39 -19.32
C LEU A 392 7.76 27.80 -18.42
N ILE A 393 7.86 27.99 -17.10
CA ILE A 393 6.78 27.62 -16.16
C ILE A 393 5.51 28.37 -16.51
N ASN A 394 5.57 29.70 -16.69
CA ASN A 394 4.39 30.46 -17.09
C ASN A 394 3.79 29.96 -18.40
N GLN A 395 4.63 29.69 -19.40
CA GLN A 395 4.17 29.24 -20.72
C GLN A 395 3.53 27.84 -20.68
N TYR A 396 4.16 26.87 -20.02
CA TYR A 396 3.78 25.47 -20.18
C TYR A 396 3.11 24.86 -18.95
N PHE A 397 3.45 25.27 -17.72
CA PHE A 397 2.81 24.76 -16.51
C PHE A 397 1.43 25.39 -16.31
N PHE A 398 1.33 26.72 -16.47
CA PHE A 398 0.07 27.44 -16.28
C PHE A 398 -0.75 27.57 -17.58
N ASN A 399 -0.11 27.94 -18.70
CA ASN A 399 -0.82 28.33 -19.92
C ASN A 399 -0.71 27.30 -21.07
N GLY A 400 -0.26 26.08 -20.78
CA GLY A 400 -0.19 24.99 -21.76
C GLY A 400 -1.57 24.38 -22.10
N PRO A 401 -1.62 23.41 -23.04
CA PRO A 401 -2.85 22.70 -23.38
C PRO A 401 -3.48 22.00 -22.14
N SER A 402 -4.81 22.07 -22.00
CA SER A 402 -5.57 21.39 -20.95
C SER A 402 -6.75 20.63 -21.56
N ASN A 403 -6.61 19.31 -21.63
CA ASN A 403 -7.64 18.41 -22.17
C ASN A 403 -8.30 17.56 -21.07
N CYS A 404 -7.65 17.41 -19.91
CA CYS A 404 -8.25 16.83 -18.71
C CYS A 404 -8.99 17.94 -17.94
N ASN A 405 -10.28 18.09 -18.23
CA ASN A 405 -11.15 19.16 -17.72
C ASN A 405 -12.31 18.66 -16.87
#